data_AF-A0A3L7TVN3-F1
#
_entry.id   AF-A0A3L7TVN3-F1
#
_cell.length_a   1.000
_cell.length_b   1.000
_cell.length_c   1.000
_cell.angle_alpha   90.00
_cell.angle_beta   90.00
_cell.angle_gamma   90.00
#
_symmetry.space_group_name_H-M   'P 1'
#
loop_
_entity.id
_entity.type
_entity.pdbx_description
1 polymer ?
#
loop_
_entity_poly.entity_id
_entity_poly.type
_entity_poly.pdbx_seq_one_letter_code
_entity_poly.pdbx_strand_id
1 'polypeptide(L)' 'GLRVAFPEQEAFVDQVIARVDRGEISRAMVNVVYVWSKKRRPKIPFPYFEYVMRILAEQRGVFFE' A
#
# COMPACT_ATOMS: atom_id res chain seq x y z
N GLY A 1 1.08 6.82 -11.43
CA GLY A 1 0.27 6.51 -10.24
C GLY A 1 -0.09 5.03 -10.20
N LEU A 2 -0.48 4.50 -9.03
CA LEU A 2 -1.40 3.37 -9.00
C LEU A 2 -2.66 3.82 -9.76
N ARG A 3 -3.17 3.01 -10.68
CA ARG A 3 -4.52 3.25 -11.21
C ARG A 3 -5.47 2.81 -10.11
N VAL A 4 -5.94 3.77 -9.35
CA VAL A 4 -6.98 3.59 -8.34
C VAL A 4 -8.30 3.67 -9.10
N ALA A 5 -9.13 2.62 -9.02
CA ALA A 5 -10.32 2.48 -9.86
C ALA A 5 -11.63 2.58 -9.06
N PHE A 6 -11.54 2.48 -7.74
CA PHE A 6 -12.70 2.43 -6.84
C PHE A 6 -12.45 3.27 -5.58
N PRO A 7 -13.48 3.89 -4.99
CA PRO A 7 -13.34 4.72 -3.79
C PRO A 7 -12.66 4.03 -2.61
N GLU A 8 -12.88 2.72 -2.44
CA GLU A 8 -12.27 1.93 -1.36
C GLU A 8 -10.75 1.84 -1.52
N GLN A 9 -10.28 1.82 -2.77
CA GLN A 9 -8.85 1.80 -3.06
C GLN A 9 -8.19 3.15 -2.79
N GLU A 10 -8.92 4.26 -3.00
CA GLU A 10 -8.47 5.61 -2.63
C GLU A 10 -8.37 5.74 -1.11
N ALA A 11 -9.41 5.30 -0.39
CA ALA A 11 -9.43 5.30 1.07
C ALA A 11 -8.26 4.51 1.67
N PHE A 12 -7.92 3.34 1.10
CA PHE A 12 -6.75 2.58 1.55
C PHE A 12 -5.44 3.34 1.29
N VAL A 13 -5.28 4.00 0.14
CA VAL A 13 -4.09 4.81 -0.15
C VAL A 13 -3.97 5.98 0.83
N ASP A 14 -5.08 6.64 1.18
CA ASP A 14 -5.10 7.72 2.16
C ASP A 14 -4.69 7.23 3.55
N GLN A 15 -5.15 6.03 3.96
CA GLN A 15 -4.66 5.40 5.18
C GLN A 15 -3.14 5.16 5.13
N VAL A 16 -2.61 4.63 4.02
CA VAL A 16 -1.16 4.41 3.86
C VAL A 16 -0.39 5.72 3.98
N ILE A 17 -0.87 6.80 3.37
CA ILE A 17 -0.25 8.13 3.46
C ILE A 17 -0.25 8.62 4.91
N ALA A 18 -1.38 8.53 5.61
CA ALA A 18 -1.47 8.94 7.01
C ALA A 18 -0.50 8.17 7.92
N ARG A 19 -0.35 6.85 7.70
CA ARG A 19 0.61 6.00 8.45
C ARG A 19 2.07 6.37 8.13
N VAL A 20 2.34 6.76 6.90
CA VAL A 20 3.66 7.25 6.47
C VAL A 20 4.00 8.58 7.11
N ASP A 21 3.05 9.52 7.14
CA ASP A 21 3.28 10.86 7.71
C ASP A 21 3.46 10.81 9.23
N ARG A 22 2.86 9.81 9.91
CA ARG A 22 3.12 9.50 11.32
C ARG A 22 4.46 8.79 11.57
N GLY A 23 5.16 8.36 10.52
CA GLY A 23 6.42 7.60 10.63
C GLY A 23 6.24 6.14 11.02
N GLU A 24 5.01 5.64 11.12
CA GLU A 24 4.69 4.24 11.44
C GLU A 24 5.05 3.30 10.28
N ILE A 25 5.01 3.83 9.05
CA ILE A 25 5.42 3.14 7.83
C ILE A 25 6.44 4.00 7.08
N SER A 26 7.54 3.41 6.61
CA SER A 26 8.52 4.15 5.82
C SER A 26 8.08 4.32 4.37
N ARG A 27 8.35 5.49 3.78
CA ARG A 27 8.16 5.74 2.34
C ARG A 27 8.91 4.73 1.47
N ALA A 28 10.08 4.29 1.94
CA ALA A 28 10.89 3.29 1.26
C ALA A 28 10.14 1.95 1.15
N MET A 29 9.47 1.50 2.21
CA MET A 29 8.67 0.28 2.19
C MET A 29 7.54 0.37 1.17
N VAL A 30 6.77 1.47 1.19
CA VAL A 30 5.68 1.71 0.24
C VAL A 30 6.18 1.67 -1.20
N ASN A 31 7.31 2.32 -1.48
CA ASN A 31 7.90 2.36 -2.82
C ASN A 31 8.34 0.97 -3.30
N VAL A 32 8.97 0.17 -2.43
CA VAL A 32 9.37 -1.20 -2.76
C VAL A 32 8.15 -2.05 -3.11
N VAL A 33 7.10 -1.99 -2.29
CA VAL A 33 5.86 -2.75 -2.54
C VAL A 33 5.17 -2.28 -3.82
N TYR A 34 5.10 -0.96 -4.05
CA TYR A 34 4.53 -0.39 -5.27
C TYR A 34 5.24 -0.91 -6.54
N VAL A 35 6.58 -0.85 -6.56
CA VAL A 35 7.38 -1.34 -7.68
C VAL A 35 7.20 -2.84 -7.87
N TRP A 36 7.20 -3.60 -6.78
CA TRP A 36 6.98 -5.05 -6.82
C TRP A 36 5.60 -5.40 -7.38
N SER A 37 4.53 -4.75 -6.92
CA SER A 37 3.15 -5.00 -7.36
C SER A 37 2.97 -4.69 -8.85
N LYS A 38 3.59 -3.60 -9.33
CA LYS A 38 3.60 -3.26 -10.76
C LYS A 38 4.32 -4.30 -11.62
N LYS A 39 5.43 -4.86 -11.13
CA LYS A 39 6.15 -5.94 -11.83
C LYS A 39 5.36 -7.25 -11.80
N ARG A 40 4.69 -7.54 -10.67
CA ARG A 40 3.94 -8.80 -10.46
C ARG A 40 2.70 -8.89 -11.35
N ARG A 41 1.88 -7.84 -11.39
CA ARG A 41 0.67 -7.76 -12.23
C ARG A 41 0.49 -6.34 -12.79
N PRO A 42 1.05 -6.06 -13.97
CA PRO A 42 0.97 -4.73 -14.59
C PRO A 42 -0.46 -4.25 -14.87
N LYS A 43 -1.39 -5.17 -15.15
CA LYS A 43 -2.79 -4.85 -15.48
C LYS A 43 -3.61 -4.43 -14.25
N ILE A 44 -3.37 -5.07 -13.10
CA ILE A 44 -4.16 -4.88 -11.88
C ILE A 44 -3.22 -4.98 -10.65
N PRO A 45 -2.37 -3.98 -10.41
CA PRO A 45 -1.36 -4.05 -9.36
C PRO A 45 -1.93 -3.78 -7.95
N PHE A 46 -3.06 -3.09 -7.85
CA PHE A 46 -3.59 -2.60 -6.57
C PHE A 46 -3.85 -3.73 -5.53
N PRO A 47 -4.57 -4.83 -5.85
CA PRO A 47 -4.85 -5.87 -4.86
C PRO A 47 -3.57 -6.50 -4.27
N TYR A 48 -2.52 -6.60 -5.06
CA TYR A 48 -1.21 -7.10 -4.62
C TYR A 48 -0.47 -6.10 -3.74
N PHE A 49 -0.57 -4.81 -4.09
CA PHE A 49 -0.05 -3.74 -3.26
C PHE A 49 -0.73 -3.72 -1.89
N GLU A 50 -2.05 -3.73 -1.85
CA GLU A 50 -2.82 -3.76 -0.60
C GLU A 50 -2.47 -4.97 0.26
N TYR A 51 -2.51 -6.17 -0.33
CA TYR A 51 -2.22 -7.41 0.39
C TYR A 51 -0.83 -7.40 1.04
N VAL A 52 0.21 -7.03 0.30
CA VAL A 52 1.57 -7.00 0.83
C VAL A 52 1.77 -5.86 1.82
N MET A 53 1.15 -4.70 1.59
CA MET A 53 1.19 -3.59 2.53
C MET A 53 0.57 -3.98 3.87
N ARG A 54 -0.58 -4.66 3.89
CA ARG A 54 -1.24 -5.15 5.11
C ARG A 54 -0.32 -6.10 5.88
N ILE A 55 0.25 -7.12 5.22
CA ILE A 55 1.18 -8.07 5.86
C ILE A 55 2.39 -7.36 6.47
N LEU A 56 3.05 -6.47 5.71
CA LEU A 56 4.25 -5.79 6.19
C LEU A 56 3.96 -4.78 7.30
N ALA A 57 2.80 -4.14 7.28
CA ALA A 57 2.36 -3.25 8.34
C ALA A 57 2.01 -4.04 9.62
N GLU A 58 1.32 -5.16 9.50
CA GLU A 58 0.96 -6.02 10.64
C GLU A 58 2.20 -6.55 11.36
N GLN A 59 3.24 -6.94 10.62
CA GLN A 59 4.55 -7.32 11.19
C GLN A 59 5.22 -6.20 12.01
N ARG A 60 4.78 -4.96 11.85
CA ARG A 60 5.26 -3.76 12.56
C ARG A 60 4.24 -3.25 13.59
N GLY A 61 3.16 -3.99 13.83
CA GLY A 61 2.08 -3.59 14.75
C GLY A 61 1.16 -2.50 14.20
N VAL A 62 1.16 -2.26 12.90
CA VAL A 62 0.31 -1.27 12.22
C VAL A 62 -0.80 -1.99 11.48
N PHE A 63 -2.05 -1.59 11.72
CA PHE A 63 -3.23 -2.20 11.11
C PHE A 63 -3.96 -1.18 10.24
N PHE A 64 -4.40 -1.62 9.06
CA PHE A 64 -5.25 -0.86 8.15
C PHE A 64 -6.69 -1.35 8.32
N GLU A 65 -7.64 -0.42 8.29
CA GLU A 65 -9.08 -0.72 8.35
C GLU A 65 -9.62 -1.11 6.96
#